data_AF-A0A0Q8PZV1-F1
#
_entry.id   AF-A0A0Q8PZV1-F1
#
_cell.length_a   1.000
_cell.length_b   1.000
_cell.length_c   1.000
_cell.angle_alpha   90.00
_cell.angle_beta   90.00
_cell.angle_gamma   90.00
#
_symmetry.space_group_name_H-M   'P 1'
#
loop_
_entity.id
_entity.type
_entity.pdbx_description
1 polymer ?
#
loop_
_entity_poly.entity_id
_entity_poly.type
_entity_poly.pdbx_seq_one_letter_code
_entity_poly.pdbx_strand_id
1 'polypeptide(L)'
;MALTAPEFVSRLSSRVPESSATLREHLDEQEGELLLHLLVGDLRRLALAWFGEGKTDALARLLDEVDTALREGDEYVENAVAVSFVEDLGFWEAEMQPFIEILPGELA
;
A
#
# COMPACT_ATOMS: atom_id res chain seq x y z
N MET A 1 14.15 -14.29 -6.70
CA MET A 1 13.92 -13.09 -7.53
C MET A 1 13.19 -12.10 -6.66
N ALA A 2 13.58 -10.83 -6.68
CA ALA A 2 12.88 -9.79 -5.94
C ALA A 2 11.55 -9.46 -6.63
N LEU A 3 10.56 -9.01 -5.85
CA LEU A 3 9.24 -8.61 -6.33
C LEU A 3 9.35 -7.30 -7.12
N THR A 4 8.95 -7.33 -8.38
CA THR A 4 8.95 -6.16 -9.27
C THR A 4 7.63 -5.38 -9.18
N ALA A 5 7.62 -4.14 -9.66
CA ALA A 5 6.40 -3.30 -9.67
C ALA A 5 5.20 -3.95 -10.40
N PRO A 6 5.36 -4.58 -11.61
CA PRO A 6 4.25 -5.27 -12.26
C PRO A 6 3.73 -6.48 -11.47
N GLU A 7 4.62 -7.22 -10.79
CA GLU A 7 4.22 -8.35 -9.94
C GLU A 7 3.47 -7.85 -8.70
N PHE A 8 3.89 -6.74 -8.09
CA PHE A 8 3.18 -6.11 -6.99
C PHE A 8 1.75 -5.70 -7.40
N VAL A 9 1.59 -5.02 -8.53
CA VAL A 9 0.26 -4.65 -9.07
C VAL A 9 -0.61 -5.89 -9.37
N SER A 10 -0.01 -6.94 -9.92
CA SER A 10 -0.71 -8.21 -10.18
C SER A 10 -1.19 -8.88 -8.88
N ARG A 11 -0.38 -8.82 -7.82
CA ARG A 11 -0.75 -9.33 -6.49
C ARG A 11 -1.87 -8.51 -5.85
N LEU A 12 -1.81 -7.17 -5.92
CA LEU A 12 -2.91 -6.31 -5.46
C LEU A 12 -4.23 -6.65 -6.16
N SER A 13 -4.19 -6.78 -7.49
CA SER A 13 -5.39 -7.10 -8.29
C SER A 13 -6.00 -8.47 -7.95
N SER A 14 -5.16 -9.44 -7.57
CA SER A 14 -5.60 -10.82 -7.30
C SER A 14 -5.96 -11.08 -5.83
N ARG A 15 -5.27 -10.43 -4.90
CA ARG A 15 -5.39 -10.68 -3.45
C ARG A 15 -6.17 -9.59 -2.71
N VAL A 16 -6.26 -8.40 -3.29
CA VAL A 16 -6.97 -7.25 -2.75
C VAL A 16 -7.93 -6.69 -3.82
N PRO A 17 -8.91 -7.48 -4.29
CA PRO A 17 -9.80 -7.07 -5.38
C PRO A 17 -10.56 -5.77 -5.06
N GLU A 18 -10.77 -5.44 -3.78
CA GLU A 18 -11.38 -4.19 -3.34
C GLU A 18 -10.56 -2.94 -3.72
N SER A 19 -9.25 -3.09 -3.96
CA SER A 19 -8.37 -1.99 -4.42
C SER A 19 -8.45 -1.71 -5.93
N SER A 20 -9.18 -2.54 -6.69
CA SER A 20 -9.26 -2.42 -8.16
C SER A 20 -9.74 -1.05 -8.64
N ALA A 21 -10.62 -0.40 -7.87
CA ALA A 21 -11.09 0.94 -8.22
C ALA A 21 -9.94 1.97 -8.14
N THR A 22 -9.18 1.95 -7.04
CA THR A 22 -7.99 2.79 -6.84
C THR A 22 -6.92 2.53 -7.89
N LEU A 23 -6.64 1.25 -8.22
CA LEU A 23 -5.67 0.90 -9.26
C LEU A 23 -6.06 1.44 -10.64
N ARG A 24 -7.35 1.31 -10.99
CA ARG A 24 -7.87 1.82 -12.26
C ARG A 24 -7.82 3.34 -12.31
N GLU A 25 -8.28 4.01 -11.24
CA GLU A 25 -8.24 5.48 -11.13
C GLU A 25 -6.81 6.01 -11.24
N HIS A 26 -5.86 5.38 -10.55
CA HIS A 26 -4.45 5.71 -10.66
C HIS A 26 -3.96 5.65 -12.10
N LEU A 27 -4.18 4.53 -12.80
CA LEU A 27 -3.75 4.38 -14.19
C LEU A 27 -4.47 5.36 -15.12
N ASP A 28 -5.76 5.60 -14.94
CA ASP A 28 -6.53 6.55 -15.74
C ASP A 28 -5.99 7.98 -15.58
N GLU A 29 -5.65 8.39 -14.36
CA GLU A 29 -5.10 9.71 -14.04
C GLU A 29 -3.66 9.90 -14.54
N GLN A 30 -2.88 8.82 -14.61
CA GLN A 30 -1.49 8.84 -15.09
C GLN A 30 -1.37 8.44 -16.57
N GLU A 31 -2.43 8.57 -17.36
CA GLU A 31 -2.45 8.27 -18.80
C GLU A 31 -1.98 6.83 -19.15
N GLY A 32 -2.23 5.89 -18.24
CA GLY A 32 -1.83 4.48 -18.35
C GLY A 32 -0.42 4.17 -17.84
N GLU A 33 0.31 5.16 -17.33
CA GLU A 33 1.64 4.97 -16.74
C GLU A 33 1.55 4.51 -15.27
N LEU A 34 2.36 3.50 -14.91
CA LEU A 34 2.48 3.07 -13.51
C LEU A 34 3.51 3.94 -12.78
N LEU A 35 3.02 4.93 -12.04
CA LEU A 35 3.85 5.75 -11.16
C LEU A 35 3.82 5.19 -9.73
N LEU A 36 4.74 4.25 -9.45
CA LEU A 36 4.66 3.40 -8.26
C LEU A 36 4.59 4.17 -6.93
N HIS A 37 5.37 5.23 -6.76
CA HIS A 37 5.31 6.07 -5.55
C HIS A 37 3.93 6.69 -5.33
N LEU A 38 3.31 7.17 -6.41
CA LEU A 38 1.97 7.76 -6.34
C LEU A 38 0.93 6.68 -6.01
N LEU A 39 1.04 5.50 -6.64
CA LEU A 39 0.17 4.37 -6.33
C LEU A 39 0.28 3.96 -4.86
N VAL A 40 1.50 3.82 -4.32
CA VAL A 40 1.69 3.49 -2.91
C VAL A 40 1.06 4.56 -2.02
N GLY A 41 1.19 5.85 -2.38
CA GLY A 41 0.50 6.93 -1.70
C GLY A 41 -1.02 6.81 -1.75
N ASP A 42 -1.60 6.38 -2.87
CA ASP A 42 -3.02 6.06 -3.02
C ASP A 42 -3.44 4.90 -2.11
N LEU A 43 -2.63 3.84 -2.06
CA LEU A 43 -2.89 2.67 -1.20
C LEU A 43 -2.83 3.01 0.29
N ARG A 44 -1.92 3.89 0.71
CA ARG A 44 -1.90 4.42 2.09
C ARG A 44 -3.21 5.15 2.41
N ARG A 45 -3.67 6.04 1.52
CA ARG A 45 -4.96 6.74 1.71
C ARG A 45 -6.13 5.77 1.79
N LEU A 46 -6.13 4.74 0.94
CA LEU A 46 -7.14 3.68 0.95
C LEU A 46 -7.12 2.89 2.26
N ALA A 47 -5.93 2.53 2.76
CA ALA A 47 -5.78 1.80 4.02
C ALA A 47 -6.35 2.59 5.20
N LEU A 48 -6.07 3.90 5.28
CA LEU A 48 -6.62 4.77 6.32
C LEU A 48 -8.15 4.91 6.23
N ALA A 49 -8.69 5.04 5.01
CA ALA A 49 -10.13 5.06 4.81
C ALA A 49 -10.79 3.75 5.27
N TRP A 50 -10.23 2.60 4.87
CA TRP A 50 -10.73 1.28 5.28
C TRP A 50 -10.62 1.03 6.78
N PHE A 51 -9.58 1.55 7.43
CA PHE A 51 -9.46 1.51 8.87
C PHE A 51 -10.59 2.29 9.54
N GLY A 52 -10.84 3.54 9.11
CA GLY A 52 -11.94 4.36 9.63
C GLY A 52 -13.33 3.76 9.38
N GLU A 53 -13.50 3.02 8.28
CA GLU A 53 -14.74 2.31 7.93
C GLU A 53 -14.88 0.93 8.60
N GLY A 54 -13.85 0.43 9.30
CA GLY A 54 -13.87 -0.90 9.90
C GLY A 54 -13.83 -2.06 8.89
N LYS A 55 -13.26 -1.86 7.70
CA LYS A 55 -13.09 -2.89 6.65
C LYS A 55 -11.89 -3.81 6.94
N THR A 56 -11.94 -4.48 8.09
CA THR A 56 -10.81 -5.23 8.66
C THR A 56 -10.18 -6.25 7.71
N ASP A 57 -10.99 -7.06 7.02
CA ASP A 57 -10.48 -8.16 6.20
C ASP A 57 -9.77 -7.65 4.93
N ALA A 58 -10.33 -6.63 4.28
CA ALA A 58 -9.72 -6.02 3.10
C ALA A 58 -8.46 -5.23 3.48
N LEU A 59 -8.51 -4.53 4.61
CA LEU A 59 -7.36 -3.81 5.16
C LEU A 59 -6.21 -4.75 5.49
N ALA A 60 -6.47 -5.85 6.19
CA ALA A 60 -5.44 -6.83 6.53
C ALA A 60 -4.74 -7.37 5.28
N ARG A 61 -5.51 -7.76 4.25
CA ARG A 61 -4.93 -8.23 2.97
C ARG A 61 -4.10 -7.16 2.27
N LEU A 62 -4.53 -5.89 2.32
CA LEU A 62 -3.76 -4.79 1.75
C LEU A 62 -2.43 -4.59 2.49
N LEU A 63 -2.48 -4.52 3.82
CA LEU A 63 -1.28 -4.33 4.64
C LEU A 63 -0.29 -5.48 4.47
N ASP A 64 -0.76 -6.73 4.38
CA ASP A 64 0.10 -7.89 4.12
C ASP A 64 0.83 -7.80 2.78
N GLU A 65 0.17 -7.31 1.73
CA GLU A 65 0.80 -7.14 0.42
C GLU A 65 1.78 -5.95 0.40
N VAL A 66 1.49 -4.87 1.14
CA VAL A 66 2.41 -3.73 1.31
C VAL A 66 3.65 -4.14 2.12
N ASP A 67 3.49 -4.88 3.21
CA ASP A 67 4.61 -5.43 4.00
C ASP A 67 5.47 -6.38 3.16
N THR A 68 4.82 -7.26 2.39
CA THR A 68 5.55 -8.14 1.46
C THR A 68 6.34 -7.33 0.43
N ALA A 69 5.77 -6.25 -0.10
CA ALA A 69 6.45 -5.38 -1.04
C ALA A 69 7.65 -4.64 -0.43
N LEU A 70 7.55 -4.23 0.84
CA LEU A 70 8.68 -3.65 1.58
C LEU A 70 9.80 -4.67 1.78
N ARG A 71 9.46 -5.93 2.13
CA ARG A 71 10.44 -6.95 2.52
C ARG A 71 11.06 -7.71 1.33
N GLU A 72 10.29 -7.92 0.27
CA GLU A 72 10.67 -8.76 -0.88
C GLU A 72 10.82 -7.99 -2.18
N GLY A 73 10.50 -6.68 -2.18
CA GLY A 73 10.63 -5.78 -3.32
C GLY A 73 12.05 -5.73 -3.90
N ASP A 74 12.15 -5.41 -5.18
CA ASP A 74 13.39 -4.82 -5.67
C ASP A 74 13.60 -3.42 -5.07
N GLU A 75 14.78 -2.82 -5.27
CA GLU A 75 15.14 -1.52 -4.70
C GLU A 75 14.10 -0.43 -5.01
N TYR A 76 13.46 -0.50 -6.18
CA TYR A 76 12.45 0.48 -6.57
C TYR A 76 11.13 0.27 -5.82
N VAL A 77 10.68 -0.97 -5.67
CA VAL A 77 9.46 -1.31 -4.90
C VAL A 77 9.65 -1.03 -3.42
N GLU A 78 10.77 -1.48 -2.84
CA GLU A 78 11.11 -1.24 -1.44
C GLU A 78 11.12 0.26 -1.13
N ASN A 79 11.82 1.05 -1.95
CA ASN A 79 11.89 2.50 -1.78
C ASN A 79 10.52 3.17 -1.88
N ALA A 80 9.69 2.76 -2.85
CA ALA A 80 8.35 3.30 -2.98
C ALA A 80 7.48 3.05 -1.75
N VAL A 81 7.54 1.85 -1.17
CA VAL A 81 6.80 1.52 0.07
C VAL A 81 7.36 2.27 1.27
N ALA A 82 8.67 2.26 1.47
CA ALA A 82 9.31 2.94 2.60
C ALA A 82 8.98 4.44 2.60
N VAL A 83 9.14 5.12 1.46
CA VAL A 83 8.92 6.56 1.38
C VAL A 83 7.43 6.90 1.34
N SER A 84 6.66 6.29 0.46
CA SER A 84 5.29 6.76 0.15
C SER A 84 4.19 6.10 0.98
N PHE A 85 4.53 5.06 1.75
CA PHE A 85 3.64 4.47 2.76
C PHE A 85 4.13 4.77 4.17
N VAL A 86 5.35 4.34 4.53
CA VAL A 86 5.83 4.33 5.92
C VAL A 86 6.20 5.75 6.39
N GLU A 87 7.16 6.41 5.76
CA GLU A 87 7.57 7.77 6.17
C GLU A 87 6.39 8.75 6.12
N ASP A 88 5.57 8.60 5.09
CA ASP A 88 4.43 9.43 4.80
C ASP A 88 3.22 9.16 5.74
N LEU A 89 3.23 8.10 6.55
CA LEU A 89 2.13 7.74 7.44
C LEU A 89 1.93 8.75 8.60
N GLY A 90 2.95 9.52 8.94
CA GLY A 90 2.89 10.45 10.07
C GLY A 90 3.03 9.75 11.43
N PHE A 91 4.02 8.85 11.57
CA PHE A 91 4.27 8.06 12.80
C PHE A 91 4.37 8.86 14.11
N TRP A 92 4.68 10.15 14.01
CA TRP A 92 4.81 11.08 15.14
C TRP A 92 3.48 11.67 15.61
N GLU A 93 2.39 11.44 14.89
CA GLU A 93 1.06 11.95 15.22
C GLU A 93 0.31 10.96 16.12
N ALA A 94 -0.08 11.40 17.33
CA ALA A 94 -0.75 10.54 18.31
C ALA A 94 -2.08 9.94 17.80
N GLU A 95 -2.74 10.63 16.86
CA GLU A 95 -3.98 10.20 16.22
C GLU A 95 -3.78 8.97 15.32
N MET A 96 -2.55 8.72 14.87
CA MET A 96 -2.19 7.58 14.03
C MET A 96 -1.90 6.32 14.84
N GLN A 97 -1.72 6.44 16.16
CA GLN A 97 -1.36 5.31 17.02
C GLN A 97 -2.29 4.09 16.86
N PRO A 98 -3.62 4.24 16.80
CA PRO A 98 -4.52 3.09 16.60
C PRO A 98 -4.30 2.37 15.25
N PHE A 99 -3.89 3.10 14.22
CA PHE A 99 -3.59 2.51 12.91
C PHE A 99 -2.20 1.85 12.90
N ILE A 100 -1.21 2.47 13.56
CA ILE A 100 0.15 1.92 13.68
C ILE A 100 0.13 0.58 14.43
N GLU A 101 -0.71 0.45 15.46
CA GLU A 101 -0.85 -0.79 16.25
C GLU A 101 -1.32 -2.02 15.46
N ILE A 102 -1.91 -1.83 14.27
CA ILE A 102 -2.37 -2.93 13.42
C ILE A 102 -1.43 -3.22 12.24
N LEU A 103 -0.34 -2.46 12.09
CA LEU A 103 0.60 -2.68 11.00
C LEU A 103 1.32 -4.03 11.19
N PRO A 104 1.48 -4.83 10.11
CA PRO A 104 2.21 -6.09 10.18
C PRO A 104 3.72 -5.88 10.02
N GLY A 105 4.50 -6.80 10.60
CA GLY A 105 5.89 -7.03 10.20
C GLY A 105 6.79 -5.79 10.24
N GLU A 106 7.39 -5.49 9.08
CA GLU A 106 8.34 -4.38 8.89
C GLU A 106 7.63 -3.03 8.67
N LEU A 107 6.29 -3.02 8.60
CA LEU A 107 5.50 -1.78 8.58
C LEU A 107 5.31 -1.18 9.98
N ALA A 108 5.49 -1.96 11.07
CA ALA A 108 5.28 -1.52 12.45
C ALA A 108 6.56 -0.91 13.08
#